data_AF-A0A2E9C8G3-F1
#
_entry.id   AF-A0A2E9C8G3-F1
#
_cell.length_a   1.000
_cell.length_b   1.000
_cell.length_c   1.000
_cell.angle_alpha   90.00
_cell.angle_beta   90.00
_cell.angle_gamma   90.00
#
_symmetry.space_group_name_H-M   'P 1'
#
loop_
_entity.id
_entity.type
_entity.pdbx_description
1 polymer ?
#
loop_
_entity_poly.entity_id
_entity_poly.type
_entity_poly.pdbx_seq_one_letter_code
_entity_poly.pdbx_strand_id
1 'polypeptide(L)'
;MEIKILRKKIGSKHPAFVIAEGGINHNGNLRIAKKIILKAYESNADAIKFQTFKASDLASPKSNYFKLFKKVELSDSDFEELSDYAKQIGIPFLSTPFSFDAVKLLKRLKIPAFKMNQVAFTVFMI
;
A
#
# COMPACT_ATOMS: atom_id res chain seq x y z
N MET A 1 21.49 2.41 -13.41
CA MET A 1 20.10 2.25 -13.88
C MET A 1 19.27 3.37 -13.27
N GLU A 2 18.41 4.04 -14.06
CA GLU A 2 17.47 5.07 -13.60
C GLU A 2 16.06 4.55 -13.83
N ILE A 3 15.17 4.74 -12.84
CA ILE A 3 13.74 4.47 -12.97
C ILE A 3 12.95 5.72 -12.61
N LYS A 4 11.70 5.81 -13.07
CA LYS A 4 10.83 6.96 -12.82
C LYS A 4 9.52 6.49 -12.18
N ILE A 5 9.15 7.08 -11.05
CA ILE A 5 7.82 6.94 -10.45
C ILE A 5 7.13 8.29 -10.55
N LEU A 6 6.11 8.38 -11.40
CA LEU A 6 5.41 9.60 -11.76
C LEU A 6 6.37 10.73 -12.19
N ARG A 7 6.60 11.72 -11.32
CA ARG A 7 7.47 12.88 -11.56
C ARG A 7 8.88 12.77 -10.96
N LYS A 8 9.15 11.72 -10.18
CA LYS A 8 10.42 11.54 -9.46
C LYS A 8 11.31 10.52 -10.17
N LYS A 9 12.57 10.88 -10.35
CA LYS A 9 13.62 9.98 -10.83
C LYS A 9 14.30 9.31 -9.63
N ILE A 10 14.57 8.02 -9.75
CA ILE A 10 15.17 7.20 -8.70
C ILE A 10 16.41 6.52 -9.28
N GLY A 11 17.52 6.63 -8.58
CA GLY A 11 18.81 6.06 -8.96
C GLY A 11 19.94 6.72 -8.17
N SER A 12 21.17 6.22 -8.32
CA SER A 12 22.34 6.67 -7.54
C SER A 12 22.73 8.14 -7.75
N LYS A 13 22.20 8.81 -8.77
CA LYS A 13 22.46 10.23 -9.08
C LYS A 13 21.35 11.18 -8.63
N HIS A 14 20.31 10.66 -7.96
CA HIS A 14 19.16 11.43 -7.50
C HIS A 14 19.04 11.34 -5.97
N PRO A 15 18.34 12.29 -5.32
CA PRO A 15 18.02 12.17 -3.89
C PRO A 15 17.30 10.86 -3.57
N ALA A 16 17.43 10.42 -2.32
CA ALA A 16 16.71 9.24 -1.85
C ALA A 16 15.20 9.42 -2.04
N PHE A 17 14.54 8.37 -2.54
CA PHE A 17 13.09 8.35 -2.69
C PHE A 17 12.47 7.79 -1.40
N VAL A 18 11.80 8.66 -0.62
CA VAL A 18 11.29 8.32 0.70
C VAL A 18 9.84 7.87 0.61
N ILE A 19 9.59 6.61 1.00
CA ILE A 19 8.25 6.03 1.07
C ILE A 19 7.82 5.99 2.54
N ALA A 20 6.75 6.71 2.88
CA ALA A 20 6.09 6.56 4.16
C ALA A 20 5.30 5.23 4.17
N GLU A 21 5.57 4.35 5.14
CA GLU A 21 4.84 3.09 5.31
C GLU A 21 3.64 3.29 6.23
N GLY A 22 2.44 3.35 5.64
CA GLY A 22 1.18 3.31 6.38
C GLY A 22 0.87 1.91 6.91
N GLY A 23 1.28 0.86 6.17
CA GLY A 23 1.17 -0.53 6.60
C GLY A 23 -0.23 -0.91 7.05
N ILE A 24 -0.34 -1.41 8.29
CA ILE A 24 -1.61 -1.70 8.98
C ILE A 24 -1.89 -0.77 10.17
N ASN A 25 -1.16 0.35 10.29
CA ASN A 25 -1.22 1.28 11.44
C ASN A 25 -2.55 2.04 11.54
N HIS A 26 -3.41 1.90 10.54
CA HIS A 26 -4.75 2.46 10.52
C HIS A 26 -5.76 1.65 11.36
N ASN A 27 -5.40 0.46 11.85
CA ASN A 27 -6.27 -0.39 12.67
C ASN A 27 -7.65 -0.66 12.03
N GLY A 28 -7.70 -0.85 10.71
CA GLY A 28 -8.94 -1.06 9.96
C GLY A 28 -9.84 0.18 9.84
N ASN A 29 -9.37 1.35 10.27
CA ASN A 29 -10.15 2.58 10.27
C ASN A 29 -9.74 3.50 9.11
N LEU A 30 -10.67 3.70 8.17
CA LEU A 30 -10.49 4.55 6.99
C LEU A 30 -10.11 6.01 7.33
N ARG A 31 -10.71 6.59 8.38
CA ARG A 31 -10.38 7.98 8.78
C ARG A 31 -8.95 8.08 9.31
N ILE A 32 -8.47 7.07 10.04
CA ILE A 32 -7.08 7.01 10.49
C ILE A 32 -6.14 6.83 9.28
N ALA A 33 -6.48 5.95 8.34
CA ALA A 33 -5.70 5.78 7.11
C ALA A 33 -5.57 7.09 6.31
N LYS A 34 -6.64 7.87 6.17
CA LYS A 34 -6.58 9.23 5.57
C LYS A 34 -5.68 10.19 6.35
N LYS A 35 -5.74 10.19 7.68
CA LYS A 35 -4.83 10.99 8.51
C LYS A 35 -3.37 10.60 8.31
N ILE A 36 -3.08 9.31 8.16
CA ILE A 36 -1.72 8.81 7.85
C ILE A 36 -1.26 9.33 6.48
N ILE A 37 -2.12 9.28 5.45
CA ILE A 37 -1.83 9.84 4.12
C ILE A 37 -1.51 11.34 4.22
N LEU A 38 -2.34 12.09 4.94
CA LEU A 38 -2.12 13.53 5.14
C LEU A 38 -0.79 13.80 5.84
N LYS A 39 -0.45 13.06 6.89
CA LYS A 39 0.82 13.22 7.61
C LYS A 39 2.03 12.86 6.75
N ALA A 40 1.92 11.85 5.89
CA ALA A 40 2.98 11.54 4.93
C ALA A 40 3.21 12.70 3.95
N TYR A 41 2.13 13.30 3.44
CA TYR A 41 2.19 14.49 2.57
C TYR A 41 2.81 15.70 3.27
N GLU A 42 2.32 16.05 4.47
CA GLU A 42 2.85 17.16 5.28
C GLU A 42 4.34 16.97 5.65
N SER A 43 4.79 15.72 5.74
CA SER A 43 6.19 15.37 6.01
C SER A 43 7.08 15.38 4.76
N ASN A 44 6.56 15.76 3.60
CA ASN A 44 7.26 15.74 2.31
C ASN A 44 7.75 14.34 1.88
N ALA A 45 7.05 13.28 2.26
CA ALA A 45 7.34 11.95 1.72
C ALA A 45 7.07 11.91 0.20
N ASP A 46 7.90 11.19 -0.55
CA ASP A 46 7.74 11.06 -1.99
C ASP A 46 6.58 10.15 -2.39
N ALA A 47 6.17 9.23 -1.51
CA ALA A 47 5.01 8.37 -1.67
C ALA A 47 4.49 7.87 -0.31
N ILE A 48 3.23 7.46 -0.27
CA ILE A 48 2.61 6.72 0.83
C ILE A 48 2.32 5.28 0.38
N LYS A 49 2.58 4.30 1.24
CA LYS A 49 2.36 2.89 0.92
C LYS A 49 1.53 2.16 1.98
N PHE A 50 0.55 1.37 1.54
CA PHE A 50 -0.24 0.46 2.37
C PHE A 50 0.03 -1.03 2.02
N GLN A 51 -0.72 -1.92 2.66
CA GLN A 51 -0.70 -3.36 2.41
C GLN A 51 -2.12 -3.80 2.02
N THR A 52 -2.28 -4.39 0.83
CA THR A 52 -3.57 -4.83 0.32
C THR A 52 -3.66 -6.35 0.42
N PHE A 53 -4.47 -6.81 1.37
CA PHE A 53 -4.72 -8.22 1.66
C PHE A 53 -6.15 -8.42 2.16
N LYS A 54 -6.62 -9.65 2.07
CA LYS A 54 -7.68 -10.19 2.94
C LYS A 54 -7.03 -11.04 4.02
N ALA A 55 -7.66 -11.16 5.20
CA ALA A 55 -7.13 -11.96 6.29
C ALA A 55 -6.86 -13.42 5.88
N SER A 56 -7.68 -13.95 4.96
CA SER A 56 -7.51 -15.26 4.34
C SER A 56 -6.25 -15.40 3.49
N ASP A 57 -5.70 -14.30 2.98
CA ASP A 57 -4.45 -14.30 2.19
C ASP A 57 -3.23 -14.54 3.09
N LEU A 58 -3.34 -14.22 4.38
CA LEU A 58 -2.21 -14.20 5.32
C LEU A 58 -2.28 -15.29 6.39
N ALA A 59 -3.47 -15.76 6.73
CA ALA A 59 -3.65 -16.71 7.81
C ALA A 59 -4.82 -17.65 7.57
N SER A 60 -4.68 -18.89 8.04
CA SER A 60 -5.79 -19.84 8.12
C SER A 60 -6.90 -19.30 9.04
N PRO A 61 -8.19 -19.45 8.70
CA PRO A 61 -9.31 -19.02 9.55
C PRO A 61 -9.29 -19.56 10.99
N LYS A 62 -8.59 -20.67 11.22
CA LYS A 62 -8.45 -21.29 12.55
C LYS A 62 -7.35 -20.64 13.41
N SER A 63 -6.53 -19.77 12.83
CA SER A 63 -5.39 -19.13 13.51
C SER A 63 -5.81 -17.88 14.28
N ASN A 64 -5.16 -17.61 15.42
CA ASN A 64 -5.31 -16.34 16.13
C ASN A 64 -4.90 -15.14 15.27
N TYR A 65 -3.98 -15.32 14.31
CA TYR A 65 -3.55 -14.28 13.38
C TYR A 65 -4.66 -13.88 12.41
N PHE A 66 -5.58 -14.78 12.03
CA PHE A 66 -6.70 -14.43 11.16
C PHE A 66 -7.58 -13.35 11.80
N LYS A 67 -7.88 -13.49 13.10
CA LYS A 67 -8.67 -12.48 13.85
C LYS A 67 -7.94 -11.14 13.93
N LEU A 68 -6.60 -11.15 14.06
CA LEU A 68 -5.80 -9.94 14.06
C LEU A 68 -5.85 -9.24 12.71
N PHE A 69 -5.55 -9.96 11.61
CA PHE A 69 -5.58 -9.40 10.27
C PHE A 69 -6.98 -8.94 9.86
N LYS A 70 -8.03 -9.65 10.28
CA LYS A 70 -9.40 -9.26 9.96
C LYS A 70 -9.80 -7.92 10.57
N LYS A 71 -9.27 -7.58 11.76
CA LYS A 71 -9.52 -6.29 12.41
C LYS A 71 -8.89 -5.11 11.67
N VAL A 72 -7.79 -5.35 10.97
CA VAL A 72 -7.04 -4.31 10.26
C VAL A 72 -7.25 -4.35 8.75
N GLU A 73 -8.02 -5.30 8.25
CA GLU A 73 -8.39 -5.44 6.84
C GLU A 73 -9.20 -4.23 6.38
N LEU A 74 -8.86 -3.69 5.21
CA LEU A 74 -9.65 -2.67 4.52
C LEU A 74 -10.37 -3.29 3.32
N SER A 75 -11.55 -2.75 3.03
CA SER A 75 -12.33 -3.13 1.86
C SER A 75 -11.73 -2.56 0.57
N ASP A 76 -12.16 -3.09 -0.58
CA ASP A 76 -11.74 -2.59 -1.89
C ASP A 76 -12.18 -1.12 -2.09
N SER A 77 -13.37 -0.77 -1.62
CA SER A 77 -13.88 0.61 -1.63
C SER A 77 -13.06 1.54 -0.72
N ASP A 78 -12.56 1.04 0.41
CA ASP A 78 -11.65 1.83 1.25
C ASP A 78 -10.36 2.15 0.49
N PHE A 79 -9.79 1.18 -0.24
CA PHE A 79 -8.59 1.42 -1.06
C PHE A 79 -8.85 2.37 -2.22
N GLU A 80 -10.02 2.32 -2.84
CA GLU A 80 -10.46 3.30 -3.85
C GLU A 80 -10.49 4.72 -3.24
N GLU A 81 -11.15 4.88 -2.09
CA GLU A 81 -11.26 6.17 -1.40
C GLU A 81 -9.89 6.70 -0.90
N LEU A 82 -9.00 5.83 -0.43
CA LEU A 82 -7.64 6.20 -0.04
C LEU A 82 -6.78 6.59 -1.23
N SER A 83 -6.88 5.85 -2.34
CA SER A 83 -6.15 6.18 -3.56
C SER A 83 -6.58 7.52 -4.11
N ASP A 84 -7.88 7.83 -4.09
CA ASP A 84 -8.40 9.09 -4.61
C ASP A 84 -8.07 10.26 -3.69
N TYR A 85 -8.13 10.06 -2.37
CA TYR A 85 -7.67 11.07 -1.41
C TYR A 85 -6.17 11.40 -1.58
N ALA A 86 -5.32 10.38 -1.74
CA ALA A 86 -3.89 10.58 -1.98
C ALA A 86 -3.62 11.35 -3.30
N LYS A 87 -4.35 11.02 -4.37
CA LYS A 87 -4.30 11.75 -5.65
C LYS A 87 -4.72 13.21 -5.48
N GLN A 88 -5.81 13.47 -4.75
CA GLN A 88 -6.34 14.82 -4.51
C GLN A 88 -5.31 15.72 -3.82
N ILE A 89 -4.60 15.21 -2.82
CA ILE A 89 -3.57 15.99 -2.10
C ILE A 89 -2.19 15.94 -2.80
N GLY A 90 -2.04 15.18 -3.88
CA GLY A 90 -0.83 15.16 -4.69
C GLY A 90 0.32 14.28 -4.19
N ILE A 91 0.02 13.26 -3.36
CA ILE A 91 1.00 12.25 -2.95
C ILE A 91 0.80 10.92 -3.71
N PRO A 92 1.85 10.34 -4.32
CA PRO A 92 1.77 9.02 -4.95
C PRO A 92 1.32 7.94 -3.97
N PHE A 93 0.29 7.18 -4.36
CA PHE A 93 -0.24 6.05 -3.60
C PHE A 93 0.34 4.73 -4.11
N LEU A 94 0.95 3.97 -3.22
CA LEU A 94 1.51 2.65 -3.47
C LEU A 94 0.85 1.61 -2.55
N SER A 95 0.97 0.33 -2.90
CA SER A 95 0.62 -0.74 -1.98
C SER A 95 1.41 -2.02 -2.27
N THR A 96 1.47 -2.91 -1.29
CA THR A 96 1.96 -4.28 -1.42
C THR A 96 0.76 -5.23 -1.58
N PRO A 97 0.55 -5.89 -2.73
CA PRO A 97 -0.48 -6.92 -2.87
C PRO A 97 -0.02 -8.25 -2.27
N PHE A 98 -0.93 -8.97 -1.60
CA PHE A 98 -0.68 -10.30 -1.04
C PHE A 98 -1.46 -11.42 -1.74
N SER A 99 -2.23 -11.08 -2.78
CA SER A 99 -3.02 -12.03 -3.58
C SER A 99 -3.18 -11.49 -5.00
N PHE A 100 -3.57 -12.36 -5.95
CA PHE A 100 -3.86 -11.92 -7.32
C PHE A 100 -5.04 -10.96 -7.39
N ASP A 101 -6.03 -11.09 -6.51
CA ASP A 101 -7.15 -10.15 -6.47
C ASP A 101 -6.70 -8.78 -5.94
N ALA A 102 -5.77 -8.74 -4.98
CA ALA A 102 -5.11 -7.49 -4.60
C ALA A 102 -4.34 -6.87 -5.79
N VAL A 103 -3.65 -7.66 -6.60
CA VAL A 103 -3.00 -7.16 -7.83
C VAL A 103 -4.02 -6.55 -8.80
N LYS A 104 -5.16 -7.22 -9.03
CA LYS A 104 -6.24 -6.72 -9.91
C LYS A 104 -6.81 -5.40 -9.40
N LEU A 105 -7.07 -5.31 -8.08
CA LEU A 105 -7.52 -4.07 -7.43
C LEU A 105 -6.52 -2.94 -7.68
N LEU A 106 -5.25 -3.15 -7.35
CA LEU A 106 -4.20 -2.13 -7.49
C LEU A 106 -3.97 -1.70 -8.94
N LYS A 107 -4.12 -2.63 -9.91
CA LYS A 107 -4.11 -2.30 -11.35
C LYS A 107 -5.30 -1.41 -11.73
N ARG A 108 -6.50 -1.69 -11.20
CA ARG A 108 -7.71 -0.85 -11.38
C ARG A 108 -7.51 0.56 -10.82
N LEU A 109 -6.85 0.68 -9.66
CA LEU A 109 -6.50 1.97 -9.05
C LEU A 109 -5.44 2.78 -9.82
N LYS A 110 -4.76 2.14 -10.79
CA LYS A 110 -3.67 2.71 -11.60
C LYS A 110 -2.50 3.23 -10.75
N ILE A 111 -2.10 2.45 -9.73
CA ILE A 111 -0.93 2.80 -8.92
C ILE A 111 0.35 2.81 -9.79
N PRO A 112 1.30 3.72 -9.54
CA PRO A 112 2.44 3.91 -10.43
C PRO A 112 3.54 2.83 -10.28
N ALA A 113 3.53 2.06 -9.19
CA ALA A 113 4.44 0.95 -8.96
C ALA A 113 3.86 -0.02 -7.92
N PHE A 114 4.19 -1.30 -8.04
CA PHE A 114 3.90 -2.31 -7.03
C PHE A 114 5.09 -2.48 -6.10
N LYS A 115 4.85 -2.58 -4.80
CA LYS A 115 5.86 -3.09 -3.87
C LYS A 115 5.68 -4.59 -3.71
N MET A 116 6.74 -5.35 -3.91
CA MET A 116 6.80 -6.74 -3.48
C MET A 116 7.45 -6.82 -2.10
N ASN A 117 6.82 -7.53 -1.16
CA ASN A 117 7.47 -7.91 0.09
C ASN A 117 8.07 -9.32 -0.03
N GLN A 118 8.93 -9.67 0.92
CA GLN A 118 9.62 -10.95 0.93
C GLN A 118 8.66 -12.14 1.01
N VAL A 119 7.59 -12.02 1.81
CA VAL A 119 6.59 -13.10 1.94
C VAL A 119 5.85 -13.33 0.63
N ALA A 120 5.35 -12.27 -0.02
CA ALA A 120 4.66 -12.41 -1.29
C ALA A 120 5.59 -12.88 -2.42
N PHE A 121 6.88 -12.51 -2.38
CA PHE A 121 7.84 -12.97 -3.37
C PHE A 121 7.90 -14.51 -3.44
N THR A 122 7.92 -15.18 -2.29
CA THR A 122 7.90 -16.65 -2.27
C THR A 122 6.55 -17.20 -2.73
N VAL A 123 5.43 -16.55 -2.38
CA VAL A 123 4.08 -17.00 -2.76
C VAL A 123 3.83 -16.91 -4.27
N PHE A 124 4.35 -15.89 -4.94
CA PHE A 124 4.12 -15.68 -6.39
C PHE A 124 5.06 -16.48 -7.30
N MET A 125 6.01 -17.25 -6.75
CA MET A 125 6.94 -18.09 -7.52
C MET A 125 6.55 -19.56 -7.57
N ILE A 126 5.41 -19.94 -6.97
CA ILE A 126 4.88 -21.31 -6.93
C ILE A 126 3.58 -21.34 -7.73
#